data_AF-A0A816M5L8-F1
#
_entry.id   AF-A0A816M5L8-F1
#
_cell.length_a   1.000
_cell.length_b   1.000
_cell.length_c   1.000
_cell.angle_alpha   90.00
_cell.angle_beta   90.00
_cell.angle_gamma   90.00
#
_symmetry.space_group_name_H-M   'P 1'
#
loop_
_entity.id
_entity.type
_entity.pdbx_description
1 polymer ?
#
loop_
_entity_poly.entity_id
_entity_poly.type
_entity_poly.pdbx_seq_one_letter_code
_entity_poly.pdbx_strand_id
1 'polypeptide(L)'
;MSTSRAFHTADQLSSLSGLVLIAGGSNSQVFTADLFDPMTGNTSTIFMLHRTAHTSTILSSPTLVLIGGLVGIGFSIKPQNTGQLFAVGTPPSFKSVPNTMTDVRQSHTATRLGDSSDLVLIVGGFGNSFLSSASLYNMSSNMFVPLAAKLPTVLAFHTAAYLPPPINKVLIAGEHNGSNYLNTLIVFDAVTLSFTTVTSTMSTGRSQHTATLLSNGKVLIVGGLKITDSSLATNTCDVIDPANNTFSSIPAPNLQVGRYAHTATLLTSNNGDTVLVCGGNNDLSATLNSCELYFI
;
A
#
# COMPACT_ATOMS: atom_id res chain seq x y z
N MET A 1 -15.92 -9.17 11.35
CA MET A 1 -15.02 -8.30 12.15
C MET A 1 -15.56 -8.20 13.56
N SER A 2 -14.71 -8.43 14.56
CA SER A 2 -15.07 -8.37 15.98
C SER A 2 -15.16 -6.94 16.52
N THR A 3 -14.52 -5.98 15.83
CA THR A 3 -14.37 -4.58 16.23
C THR A 3 -14.30 -3.66 15.01
N SER A 4 -14.83 -2.44 15.11
CA SER A 4 -14.68 -1.40 14.07
C SER A 4 -13.24 -0.88 14.04
N ARG A 5 -12.66 -0.68 12.85
CA ARG A 5 -11.24 -0.34 12.66
C ARG A 5 -11.03 0.58 11.44
N ALA A 6 -10.15 1.57 11.56
CA ALA A 6 -9.60 2.36 10.45
C ALA A 6 -8.08 2.15 10.35
N PHE A 7 -7.47 2.38 9.18
CA PHE A 7 -6.02 2.20 8.94
C PHE A 7 -5.48 0.80 9.30
N HIS A 8 -6.32 -0.21 9.13
CA HIS A 8 -5.96 -1.63 9.23
C HIS A 8 -5.59 -2.18 7.84
N THR A 9 -5.02 -3.38 7.80
CA THR A 9 -4.83 -4.13 6.55
C THR A 9 -5.76 -5.33 6.50
N ALA A 10 -6.17 -5.74 5.29
CA ALA A 10 -7.00 -6.92 5.07
C ALA A 10 -6.38 -7.73 3.91
N ASP A 11 -5.80 -8.89 4.24
CA ASP A 11 -5.01 -9.69 3.30
C ASP A 11 -5.64 -11.08 3.11
N GLN A 12 -5.94 -11.44 1.87
CA GLN A 12 -6.46 -12.77 1.54
C GLN A 12 -5.33 -13.80 1.49
N LEU A 13 -5.46 -14.86 2.28
CA LEU A 13 -4.54 -15.99 2.38
C LEU A 13 -5.00 -17.10 1.45
N SER A 14 -4.72 -16.91 0.16
CA SER A 14 -5.20 -17.76 -0.94
C SER A 14 -4.90 -19.26 -0.83
N SER A 15 -3.84 -19.69 -0.13
CA SER A 15 -3.52 -21.11 0.04
C SER A 15 -4.28 -21.79 1.19
N LEU A 16 -5.07 -21.04 1.96
CA LEU A 16 -5.87 -21.53 3.08
C LEU A 16 -7.32 -21.12 2.91
N SER A 17 -8.09 -21.88 2.12
CA SER A 17 -9.55 -21.74 1.98
C SER A 17 -10.09 -20.32 1.68
N GLY A 18 -9.23 -19.37 1.30
CA GLY A 18 -9.59 -17.97 1.10
C GLY A 18 -9.71 -17.14 2.39
N LEU A 19 -9.15 -17.58 3.52
CA LEU A 19 -9.15 -16.82 4.79
C LEU A 19 -8.63 -15.38 4.59
N VAL A 20 -9.14 -14.44 5.39
CA VAL A 20 -8.74 -13.03 5.36
C VAL A 20 -8.17 -12.64 6.72
N LEU A 21 -6.92 -12.18 6.75
CA LEU A 21 -6.33 -11.58 7.94
C LEU A 21 -6.63 -10.08 7.97
N ILE A 22 -7.32 -9.63 9.01
CA ILE A 22 -7.62 -8.22 9.26
C ILE A 22 -6.77 -7.76 10.43
N ALA A 23 -5.71 -6.98 10.17
CA ALA A 23 -4.69 -6.67 11.17
C ALA A 23 -4.60 -5.17 11.52
N GLY A 24 -4.61 -4.88 12.83
CA GLY A 24 -4.37 -3.54 13.39
C GLY A 24 -5.53 -2.56 13.30
N GLY A 25 -5.22 -1.26 13.29
CA GLY A 25 -6.15 -0.13 13.13
C GLY A 25 -6.38 0.73 14.39
N SER A 26 -7.09 1.85 14.24
CA SER A 26 -7.02 2.99 15.18
C SER A 26 -8.26 3.30 16.04
N ASN A 27 -9.38 2.57 15.96
CA ASN A 27 -10.60 3.00 16.65
C ASN A 27 -10.61 2.76 18.19
N SER A 28 -9.59 2.09 18.75
CA SER A 28 -9.41 1.93 20.21
C SER A 28 -8.05 1.37 20.65
N GLN A 29 -6.97 1.60 19.88
CA GLN A 29 -5.70 0.86 20.03
C GLN A 29 -5.90 -0.64 19.93
N VAL A 30 -5.98 -1.15 18.69
CA VAL A 30 -6.34 -2.54 18.51
C VAL A 30 -5.10 -3.45 18.56
N PHE A 31 -5.04 -4.28 19.62
CA PHE A 31 -3.98 -5.27 19.89
C PHE A 31 -4.30 -6.66 19.33
N THR A 32 -5.21 -6.71 18.37
CA THR A 32 -5.69 -7.97 17.81
C THR A 32 -5.69 -7.90 16.29
N ALA A 33 -5.53 -9.06 15.67
CA ALA A 33 -5.94 -9.32 14.30
C ALA A 33 -7.12 -10.28 14.32
N ASP A 34 -8.01 -10.15 13.34
CA ASP A 34 -9.10 -11.09 13.11
C ASP A 34 -8.74 -11.96 11.89
N LEU A 35 -8.74 -13.28 12.06
CA LEU A 35 -8.67 -14.24 10.96
C LEU A 35 -10.09 -14.66 10.60
N PHE A 36 -10.58 -14.16 9.48
CA PHE A 36 -11.94 -14.34 9.01
C PHE A 36 -12.01 -15.43 7.94
N ASP A 37 -12.96 -16.36 8.11
CA ASP A 37 -13.27 -17.37 7.10
C ASP A 37 -14.51 -16.96 6.29
N PRO A 38 -14.35 -16.56 5.02
CA PRO A 38 -15.49 -16.15 4.20
C PRO A 38 -16.44 -17.29 3.85
N MET A 39 -15.99 -18.55 3.93
CA MET A 39 -16.83 -19.71 3.61
C MET A 39 -17.79 -20.06 4.75
N THR A 40 -17.36 -19.88 6.00
CA THR A 40 -18.15 -20.23 7.19
C THR A 40 -18.70 -19.00 7.93
N GLY A 41 -18.18 -17.80 7.64
CA GLY A 41 -18.47 -16.57 8.38
C GLY A 41 -17.77 -16.49 9.74
N ASN A 42 -16.99 -17.49 10.13
CA ASN A 42 -16.33 -17.55 11.43
C ASN A 42 -15.15 -16.57 11.51
N THR A 43 -14.89 -16.07 12.72
CA THR A 43 -13.75 -15.19 13.00
C THR A 43 -12.97 -15.72 14.20
N SER A 44 -11.65 -15.86 14.07
CA SER A 44 -10.73 -16.16 15.18
C SER A 44 -9.88 -14.93 15.50
N THR A 45 -9.82 -14.54 16.77
CA THR A 45 -9.01 -13.40 17.22
C THR A 45 -7.60 -13.84 17.59
N ILE A 46 -6.60 -13.11 17.13
CA ILE A 46 -5.17 -13.40 17.32
C ILE A 46 -4.52 -12.17 17.94
N PHE A 47 -3.70 -12.34 18.99
CA PHE A 47 -3.00 -11.23 19.61
C PHE A 47 -1.83 -10.75 18.74
N MET A 48 -1.67 -9.42 18.66
CA MET A 48 -0.54 -8.75 18.03
C MET A 48 -0.18 -7.48 18.81
N LEU A 49 1.02 -6.94 18.59
CA LEU A 49 1.32 -5.57 19.00
C LEU A 49 0.35 -4.62 18.31
N HIS A 50 -0.19 -3.63 19.05
CA HIS A 50 -1.03 -2.60 18.45
C HIS A 50 -0.27 -1.92 17.32
N ARG A 51 -0.86 -1.91 16.13
CA ARG A 51 -0.26 -1.32 14.94
C ARG A 51 -1.33 -0.66 14.08
N THR A 52 -1.06 0.55 13.60
CA THR A 52 -1.94 1.27 12.67
C THR A 52 -1.11 2.05 11.65
N ALA A 53 -1.65 2.34 10.47
CA ALA A 53 -0.92 2.99 9.36
C ALA A 53 0.38 2.26 8.95
N HIS A 54 0.40 0.94 9.21
CA HIS A 54 1.39 0.00 8.70
C HIS A 54 1.02 -0.50 7.31
N THR A 55 1.96 -1.16 6.67
CA THR A 55 1.70 -1.96 5.47
C THR A 55 1.73 -3.44 5.82
N SER A 56 0.94 -4.23 5.11
CA SER A 56 1.03 -5.67 5.06
C SER A 56 1.53 -6.12 3.69
N THR A 57 2.32 -7.18 3.65
CA THR A 57 2.73 -7.80 2.40
C THR A 57 2.73 -9.31 2.56
N ILE A 58 1.99 -10.00 1.68
CA ILE A 58 2.01 -11.46 1.59
C ILE A 58 3.39 -11.89 1.09
N LEU A 59 4.08 -12.73 1.85
CA LEU A 59 5.42 -13.23 1.52
C LEU A 59 5.33 -14.51 0.66
N SER A 60 4.64 -15.49 1.23
CA SER A 60 4.31 -16.78 0.63
C SER A 60 3.06 -17.23 1.35
N SER A 61 1.91 -17.32 0.68
CA SER A 61 0.65 -17.66 1.34
C SER A 61 0.82 -18.99 2.10
N PRO A 62 0.58 -19.05 3.43
CA PRO A 62 -0.25 -18.12 4.22
C PRO A 62 0.53 -17.17 5.15
N THR A 63 1.80 -16.90 4.86
CA THR A 63 2.68 -16.01 5.63
C THR A 63 2.66 -14.60 5.06
N LEU A 64 2.56 -13.61 5.95
CA LEU A 64 2.70 -12.20 5.63
C LEU A 64 3.56 -11.46 6.65
N VAL A 65 4.04 -10.28 6.28
CA VAL A 65 4.74 -9.37 7.17
C VAL A 65 3.95 -8.08 7.34
N LEU A 66 3.86 -7.57 8.57
CA LEU A 66 3.43 -6.22 8.89
C LEU A 66 4.66 -5.35 9.14
N ILE A 67 4.75 -4.18 8.51
CA ILE A 67 5.94 -3.33 8.55
C ILE A 67 5.58 -1.91 9.01
N GLY A 68 6.38 -1.36 9.91
CA GLY A 68 6.27 0.03 10.39
C GLY A 68 4.88 0.40 10.93
N GLY A 69 4.43 1.62 10.68
CA GLY A 69 3.23 2.15 11.28
C GLY A 69 3.45 2.62 12.73
N LEU A 70 2.37 2.99 13.36
CA LEU A 70 2.31 3.51 14.71
C LEU A 70 2.07 2.39 15.71
N VAL A 71 2.88 2.32 16.76
CA VAL A 71 2.74 1.35 17.86
C VAL A 71 2.88 2.10 19.19
N GLY A 72 2.06 1.73 20.18
CA GLY A 72 2.10 2.29 21.53
C GLY A 72 0.76 2.28 22.23
N ILE A 73 0.73 2.81 23.45
CA ILE A 73 -0.47 2.96 24.29
C ILE A 73 -0.66 4.42 24.70
N GLY A 74 -1.91 4.87 24.84
CA GLY A 74 -2.28 6.27 25.08
C GLY A 74 -1.46 7.28 24.27
N PHE A 75 -0.82 8.22 24.97
CA PHE A 75 0.02 9.29 24.40
C PHE A 75 1.40 8.83 23.92
N SER A 76 1.75 7.55 24.06
CA SER A 76 3.04 6.98 23.65
C SER A 76 3.02 6.31 22.28
N ILE A 77 1.98 6.54 21.47
CA ILE A 77 1.93 6.05 20.08
C ILE A 77 3.04 6.73 19.26
N LYS A 78 3.96 5.93 18.71
CA LYS A 78 5.09 6.42 17.91
C LYS A 78 5.28 5.60 16.64
N PRO A 79 5.73 6.23 15.53
CA PRO A 79 6.16 5.51 14.34
C PRO A 79 7.24 4.48 14.69
N GLN A 80 7.18 3.32 14.07
CA GLN A 80 8.11 2.22 14.30
C GLN A 80 8.91 1.88 13.06
N ASN A 81 10.08 1.29 13.30
CA ASN A 81 10.95 0.68 12.31
C ASN A 81 10.94 -0.86 12.41
N THR A 82 9.99 -1.42 13.16
CA THR A 82 9.87 -2.86 13.43
C THR A 82 8.88 -3.52 12.47
N GLY A 83 8.96 -4.84 12.35
CA GLY A 83 7.96 -5.65 11.67
C GLY A 83 7.49 -6.84 12.50
N GLN A 84 6.37 -7.43 12.10
CA GLN A 84 5.83 -8.67 12.66
C GLN A 84 5.49 -9.64 11.53
N LEU A 85 5.99 -10.86 11.63
CA LEU A 85 5.64 -11.97 10.77
C LEU A 85 4.39 -12.66 11.31
N PHE A 86 3.41 -12.86 10.43
CA PHE A 86 2.24 -13.67 10.71
C PHE A 86 2.37 -15.04 10.03
N ALA A 87 2.08 -16.10 10.77
CA ALA A 87 1.94 -17.44 10.20
C ALA A 87 0.70 -18.14 10.76
N VAL A 88 -0.08 -18.78 9.88
CA VAL A 88 -1.28 -19.56 10.22
C VAL A 88 -0.94 -20.96 10.75
N GLY A 89 0.14 -21.10 11.53
CA GLY A 89 0.47 -22.37 12.17
C GLY A 89 -0.63 -22.86 13.13
N THR A 90 -0.34 -23.91 13.90
CA THR A 90 -1.25 -24.42 14.94
C THR A 90 -0.64 -24.19 16.33
N PRO A 91 -0.96 -23.09 17.04
CA PRO A 91 -1.91 -22.03 16.71
C PRO A 91 -1.33 -20.91 15.81
N PRO A 92 -2.19 -20.12 15.13
CA PRO A 92 -1.77 -18.93 14.40
C PRO A 92 -1.10 -17.92 15.32
N SER A 93 -0.01 -17.31 14.89
CA SER A 93 0.76 -16.40 15.76
C SER A 93 1.52 -15.33 15.00
N PHE A 94 1.83 -14.25 15.71
CA PHE A 94 2.77 -13.23 15.28
C PHE A 94 4.13 -13.42 15.96
N LYS A 95 5.20 -13.22 15.20
CA LYS A 95 6.58 -13.16 15.70
C LYS A 95 7.24 -11.86 15.25
N SER A 96 8.03 -11.25 16.12
CA SER A 96 8.80 -10.06 15.74
C SER A 96 9.83 -10.42 14.68
N VAL A 97 10.01 -9.52 13.71
CA VAL A 97 11.18 -9.56 12.84
C VAL A 97 12.43 -9.29 13.69
N PRO A 98 13.52 -10.09 13.59
CA PRO A 98 14.65 -10.03 14.52
C PRO A 98 15.41 -8.70 14.53
N ASN A 99 15.46 -8.00 13.40
CA ASN A 99 16.09 -6.69 13.28
C ASN A 99 15.07 -5.61 12.89
N THR A 100 15.53 -4.37 12.85
CA THR A 100 14.71 -3.19 12.53
C THR A 100 15.23 -2.50 11.27
N MET A 101 14.34 -1.77 10.60
CA MET A 101 14.75 -0.79 9.59
C MET A 101 15.56 0.35 10.24
N THR A 102 16.32 1.09 9.44
CA THR A 102 17.07 2.25 9.91
C THR A 102 16.14 3.37 10.39
N ASP A 103 15.13 3.69 9.60
CA ASP A 103 14.19 4.78 9.88
C ASP A 103 12.84 4.25 10.38
N VAL A 104 12.30 4.91 11.39
CA VAL A 104 10.91 4.74 11.80
C VAL A 104 9.99 5.32 10.74
N ARG A 105 8.95 4.57 10.36
CA ARG A 105 8.07 4.95 9.24
C ARG A 105 6.63 4.55 9.46
N GLN A 106 5.71 5.41 9.04
CA GLN A 106 4.29 5.14 8.83
C GLN A 106 3.88 5.70 7.46
N SER A 107 2.73 5.25 6.92
CA SER A 107 2.24 5.69 5.60
C SER A 107 3.26 5.56 4.46
N HIS A 108 4.08 4.52 4.55
CA HIS A 108 5.01 4.06 3.54
C HIS A 108 4.33 3.03 2.64
N THR A 109 5.01 2.56 1.59
CA THR A 109 4.61 1.39 0.82
C THR A 109 5.55 0.22 1.09
N ALA A 110 5.02 -1.01 1.02
CA ALA A 110 5.78 -2.24 1.03
C ALA A 110 5.29 -3.12 -0.12
N THR A 111 6.16 -3.39 -1.10
CA THR A 111 5.81 -4.02 -2.38
C THR A 111 6.69 -5.24 -2.63
N ARG A 112 6.08 -6.41 -2.78
CA ARG A 112 6.79 -7.65 -3.14
C ARG A 112 7.31 -7.59 -4.58
N LEU A 113 8.57 -7.97 -4.78
CA LEU A 113 9.27 -7.85 -6.07
C LEU A 113 9.07 -9.07 -6.99
N GLY A 114 7.84 -9.57 -7.07
CA GLY A 114 7.47 -10.74 -7.88
C GLY A 114 7.59 -12.08 -7.15
N ASP A 115 7.03 -13.12 -7.75
CA ASP A 115 6.88 -14.44 -7.11
C ASP A 115 8.20 -15.23 -6.98
N SER A 116 9.15 -14.98 -7.87
CA SER A 116 10.48 -15.59 -7.86
C SER A 116 11.50 -14.84 -7.01
N SER A 117 11.12 -13.69 -6.45
CA SER A 117 11.98 -12.85 -5.62
C SER A 117 11.68 -13.06 -4.15
N ASP A 118 12.75 -13.11 -3.35
CA ASP A 118 12.67 -13.15 -1.89
C ASP A 118 12.67 -11.75 -1.25
N LEU A 119 12.28 -10.72 -2.01
CA LEU A 119 12.38 -9.33 -1.57
C LEU A 119 11.04 -8.60 -1.55
N VAL A 120 10.84 -7.83 -0.48
CA VAL A 120 9.83 -6.78 -0.38
C VAL A 120 10.53 -5.44 -0.31
N LEU A 121 10.23 -4.53 -1.24
CA LEU A 121 10.72 -3.17 -1.25
C LEU A 121 9.86 -2.29 -0.33
N ILE A 122 10.50 -1.58 0.59
CA ILE A 122 9.87 -0.68 1.56
C ILE A 122 10.32 0.75 1.27
N VAL A 123 9.39 1.65 0.96
CA VAL A 123 9.74 2.98 0.42
C VAL A 123 9.04 4.10 1.17
N GLY A 124 9.81 5.14 1.52
CA GLY A 124 9.29 6.40 2.05
C GLY A 124 8.50 6.24 3.35
N GLY A 125 7.42 6.99 3.46
CA GLY A 125 6.68 7.21 4.69
C GLY A 125 7.28 8.35 5.50
N PHE A 126 6.84 8.47 6.75
CA PHE A 126 7.36 9.46 7.66
C PHE A 126 7.52 8.92 9.08
N GLY A 127 8.54 9.43 9.75
CA GLY A 127 8.78 9.25 11.18
C GLY A 127 8.58 10.59 11.89
N ASN A 128 9.69 11.17 12.35
CA ASN A 128 9.74 12.59 12.75
C ASN A 128 9.74 13.54 11.54
N SER A 129 10.19 13.04 10.38
CA SER A 129 10.20 13.75 9.11
C SER A 129 9.80 12.79 7.98
N PHE A 130 9.43 13.34 6.83
CA PHE A 130 9.26 12.57 5.60
C PHE A 130 10.58 11.91 5.19
N LEU A 131 10.49 10.71 4.63
CA LEU A 131 11.64 9.87 4.30
C LEU A 131 11.84 9.77 2.80
N SER A 132 13.10 9.89 2.39
CA SER A 132 13.58 9.44 1.07
C SER A 132 14.26 8.07 1.13
N SER A 133 14.31 7.46 2.32
CA SER A 133 14.97 6.18 2.53
C SER A 133 14.10 5.01 2.11
N ALA A 134 14.78 3.96 1.68
CA ALA A 134 14.19 2.68 1.36
C ALA A 134 14.91 1.54 2.09
N SER A 135 14.23 0.42 2.22
CA SER A 135 14.79 -0.81 2.77
C SER A 135 14.22 -1.99 2.00
N LEU A 136 14.97 -3.08 1.95
CA LEU A 136 14.48 -4.36 1.48
C LEU A 136 14.16 -5.21 2.71
N TYR A 137 13.05 -5.93 2.68
CA TYR A 137 12.84 -7.05 3.58
C TYR A 137 13.13 -8.34 2.82
N ASN A 138 14.12 -9.09 3.30
CA ASN A 138 14.51 -10.39 2.75
C ASN A 138 13.69 -11.49 3.43
N MET A 139 12.89 -12.20 2.63
CA MET A 139 11.96 -13.23 3.07
C MET A 139 12.66 -14.51 3.50
N SER A 140 13.79 -14.87 2.87
CA SER A 140 14.55 -16.07 3.23
C SER A 140 15.33 -15.91 4.54
N SER A 141 15.90 -14.73 4.80
CA SER A 141 16.60 -14.45 6.05
C SER A 141 15.70 -13.87 7.14
N ASN A 142 14.48 -13.47 6.81
CA ASN A 142 13.57 -12.71 7.68
C ASN A 142 14.21 -11.44 8.26
N MET A 143 14.96 -10.67 7.45
CA MET A 143 15.64 -9.46 7.94
C MET A 143 15.36 -8.25 7.05
N PHE A 144 15.32 -7.07 7.68
CA PHE A 144 15.44 -5.80 6.97
C PHE A 144 16.89 -5.55 6.56
N VAL A 145 17.10 -5.10 5.33
CA VAL A 145 18.38 -4.70 4.77
C VAL A 145 18.24 -3.26 4.28
N PRO A 146 19.04 -2.30 4.78
CA PRO A 146 18.96 -0.93 4.31
C PRO A 146 19.38 -0.86 2.85
N LEU A 147 18.62 -0.12 2.05
CA LEU A 147 18.96 0.13 0.66
C LEU A 147 19.83 1.39 0.57
N ALA A 148 21.01 1.29 -0.05
CA ALA A 148 21.91 2.43 -0.20
C ALA A 148 21.34 3.51 -1.14
N ALA A 149 20.61 3.09 -2.17
CA ALA A 149 19.88 4.00 -3.05
C ALA A 149 18.76 4.70 -2.28
N LYS A 150 18.66 6.01 -2.48
CA LYS A 150 17.61 6.86 -1.91
C LYS A 150 16.66 7.31 -3.01
N LEU A 151 15.43 7.59 -2.62
CA LEU A 151 14.49 8.30 -3.46
C LEU A 151 15.05 9.70 -3.79
N PRO A 152 14.72 10.25 -4.97
CA PRO A 152 15.11 11.60 -5.36
C PRO A 152 14.44 12.70 -4.52
N THR A 153 13.40 12.36 -3.76
CA THR A 153 12.62 13.25 -2.89
C THR A 153 12.08 12.48 -1.68
N VAL A 154 11.66 13.20 -0.64
CA VAL A 154 11.01 12.62 0.55
C VAL A 154 9.52 12.45 0.29
N LEU A 155 8.93 11.29 0.60
CA LEU A 155 7.54 11.04 0.25
C LEU A 155 6.82 10.13 1.25
N ALA A 156 5.54 10.40 1.47
CA ALA A 156 4.59 9.54 2.19
C ALA A 156 3.21 9.59 1.50
N PHE A 157 2.29 8.70 1.90
CA PHE A 157 0.93 8.63 1.33
C PHE A 157 0.89 8.43 -0.20
N HIS A 158 1.96 7.88 -0.75
CA HIS A 158 2.10 7.49 -2.13
C HIS A 158 1.57 6.06 -2.34
N THR A 159 1.47 5.66 -3.59
CA THR A 159 1.21 4.26 -3.95
C THR A 159 2.43 3.66 -4.64
N ALA A 160 2.52 2.33 -4.59
CA ALA A 160 3.55 1.59 -5.30
C ALA A 160 2.98 0.30 -5.89
N ALA A 161 3.27 0.06 -7.18
CA ALA A 161 2.81 -1.11 -7.92
C ALA A 161 4.01 -1.82 -8.56
N TYR A 162 4.15 -3.12 -8.30
CA TYR A 162 5.15 -3.94 -8.99
C TYR A 162 4.66 -4.27 -10.40
N LEU A 163 5.50 -3.97 -11.38
CA LEU A 163 5.33 -4.31 -12.78
C LEU A 163 6.14 -5.58 -13.05
N PRO A 164 5.49 -6.73 -13.28
CA PRO A 164 6.19 -8.00 -13.49
C PRO A 164 7.05 -7.99 -14.77
N PRO A 165 7.85 -9.04 -15.01
CA PRO A 165 8.57 -9.20 -16.26
C PRO A 165 7.64 -9.03 -17.49
N PRO A 166 8.13 -8.41 -18.58
CA PRO A 166 9.52 -8.06 -18.83
C PRO A 166 9.97 -6.73 -18.21
N ILE A 167 9.09 -5.94 -17.59
CA ILE A 167 9.45 -4.64 -17.01
C ILE A 167 10.28 -4.83 -15.75
N ASN A 168 9.81 -5.65 -14.80
CA ASN A 168 10.47 -5.98 -13.54
C ASN A 168 10.88 -4.73 -12.71
N LYS A 169 9.94 -3.81 -12.51
CA LYS A 169 10.16 -2.56 -11.76
C LYS A 169 9.02 -2.27 -10.81
N VAL A 170 9.26 -1.44 -9.80
CA VAL A 170 8.18 -0.88 -8.99
C VAL A 170 7.91 0.55 -9.42
N LEU A 171 6.70 0.82 -9.88
CA LEU A 171 6.21 2.17 -10.11
C LEU A 171 5.77 2.75 -8.77
N ILE A 172 6.33 3.89 -8.38
CA ILE A 172 5.98 4.68 -7.21
C ILE A 172 5.29 5.95 -7.73
N ALA A 173 4.03 6.15 -7.36
CA ALA A 173 3.20 7.21 -7.90
C ALA A 173 2.62 8.09 -6.79
N GLY A 174 2.66 9.40 -7.06
CA GLY A 174 2.20 10.45 -6.18
C GLY A 174 3.00 10.56 -4.88
N GLU A 175 2.83 11.66 -4.19
CA GLU A 175 3.67 12.00 -3.05
C GLU A 175 3.01 13.08 -2.21
N HIS A 176 3.19 12.98 -0.90
CA HIS A 176 3.09 14.11 0.01
C HIS A 176 4.45 14.28 0.69
N ASN A 177 5.08 15.44 0.48
CA ASN A 177 6.39 15.77 1.04
C ASN A 177 6.33 16.79 2.19
N GLY A 178 5.15 16.97 2.78
CA GLY A 178 4.91 17.87 3.90
C GLY A 178 4.45 19.28 3.52
N SER A 179 4.58 19.67 2.25
CA SER A 179 4.10 20.98 1.78
C SER A 179 3.31 20.90 0.47
N ASN A 180 3.50 19.86 -0.34
CA ASN A 180 2.81 19.71 -1.62
C ASN A 180 2.36 18.27 -1.85
N TYR A 181 1.29 18.10 -2.64
CA TYR A 181 0.97 16.83 -3.27
C TYR A 181 1.58 16.79 -4.66
N LEU A 182 2.51 15.87 -4.94
CA LEU A 182 3.19 15.84 -6.24
C LEU A 182 2.50 14.91 -7.23
N ASN A 183 2.73 15.20 -8.52
CA ASN A 183 2.33 14.37 -9.65
C ASN A 183 3.51 13.58 -10.24
N THR A 184 4.61 13.48 -9.49
CA THR A 184 5.83 12.80 -9.88
C THR A 184 5.64 11.29 -9.93
N LEU A 185 6.38 10.66 -10.83
CA LEU A 185 6.50 9.23 -10.95
C LEU A 185 7.96 8.84 -10.73
N ILE A 186 8.19 7.85 -9.87
CA ILE A 186 9.51 7.30 -9.58
C ILE A 186 9.45 5.81 -9.90
N VAL A 187 10.51 5.28 -10.47
CA VAL A 187 10.61 3.85 -10.77
C VAL A 187 11.80 3.28 -10.03
N PHE A 188 11.57 2.17 -9.32
CA PHE A 188 12.62 1.35 -8.75
C PHE A 188 12.90 0.17 -9.67
N ASP A 189 14.14 0.05 -10.12
CA ASP A 189 14.60 -1.10 -10.89
C ASP A 189 15.02 -2.23 -9.92
N ALA A 190 14.31 -3.36 -9.96
CA ALA A 190 14.55 -4.47 -9.05
C ALA A 190 15.85 -5.25 -9.36
N VAL A 191 16.45 -5.04 -10.54
CA VAL A 191 17.70 -5.67 -10.94
C VAL A 191 18.90 -4.85 -10.48
N THR A 192 18.88 -3.54 -10.75
CA THR A 192 19.99 -2.64 -10.38
C THR A 192 19.85 -2.05 -8.98
N LEU A 193 18.71 -2.26 -8.33
CA LEU A 193 18.36 -1.73 -7.01
C LEU A 193 18.47 -0.20 -6.93
N SER A 194 18.05 0.49 -7.98
CA SER A 194 18.17 1.95 -8.12
C SER A 194 16.84 2.63 -8.39
N PHE A 195 16.71 3.87 -7.93
CA PHE A 195 15.56 4.73 -8.23
C PHE A 195 15.86 5.66 -9.41
N THR A 196 14.85 5.91 -10.24
CA THR A 196 14.93 6.89 -11.34
C THR A 196 13.62 7.68 -11.41
N THR A 197 13.73 8.99 -11.49
CA THR A 197 12.58 9.87 -11.76
C THR A 197 12.15 9.71 -13.22
N VAL A 198 10.86 9.49 -13.44
CA VAL A 198 10.27 9.47 -14.78
C VAL A 198 10.02 10.91 -15.24
N THR A 199 10.23 11.19 -16.53
CA THR A 199 10.02 12.52 -17.10
C THR A 199 8.55 12.88 -17.24
N SER A 200 7.69 11.89 -17.49
CA SER A 200 6.23 12.05 -17.47
C SER A 200 5.72 12.25 -16.04
N THR A 201 4.66 13.03 -15.91
CA THR A 201 3.96 13.28 -14.65
C THR A 201 2.47 12.98 -14.79
N MET A 202 1.80 12.66 -13.69
CA MET A 202 0.34 12.55 -13.64
C MET A 202 -0.34 13.90 -13.94
N SER A 203 -1.57 13.85 -14.42
CA SER A 203 -2.37 15.06 -14.70
C SER A 203 -2.60 15.93 -13.46
N THR A 204 -2.68 15.32 -12.27
CA THR A 204 -2.93 15.99 -11.00
C THR A 204 -1.97 15.50 -9.92
N GLY A 205 -1.41 16.44 -9.15
CA GLY A 205 -0.62 16.12 -7.96
C GLY A 205 -1.52 15.59 -6.85
N ARG A 206 -1.21 14.38 -6.36
CA ARG A 206 -2.14 13.62 -5.51
C ARG A 206 -1.45 12.80 -4.43
N SER A 207 -2.14 12.62 -3.30
CA SER A 207 -1.80 11.66 -2.25
C SER A 207 -3.02 10.83 -1.86
N GLN A 208 -2.82 9.71 -1.14
CA GLN A 208 -3.91 8.84 -0.66
C GLN A 208 -4.85 8.35 -1.79
N HIS A 209 -4.32 8.26 -3.00
CA HIS A 209 -4.95 7.65 -4.16
C HIS A 209 -4.71 6.13 -4.14
N THR A 210 -5.28 5.42 -5.11
CA THR A 210 -4.99 3.99 -5.33
C THR A 210 -4.22 3.80 -6.63
N ALA A 211 -3.41 2.72 -6.68
CA ALA A 211 -2.74 2.27 -7.89
C ALA A 211 -3.07 0.79 -8.11
N THR A 212 -3.64 0.46 -9.25
CA THR A 212 -4.07 -0.88 -9.61
C THR A 212 -3.33 -1.32 -10.86
N LEU A 213 -2.53 -2.40 -10.74
CA LEU A 213 -1.97 -3.09 -11.90
C LEU A 213 -3.11 -3.73 -12.68
N LEU A 214 -3.18 -3.43 -13.98
CA LEU A 214 -4.18 -3.95 -14.90
C LEU A 214 -3.67 -5.20 -15.62
N SER A 215 -4.57 -6.01 -16.18
CA SER A 215 -4.20 -7.26 -16.87
C SER A 215 -3.35 -7.01 -18.11
N ASN A 216 -3.45 -5.82 -18.70
CA ASN A 216 -2.62 -5.38 -19.82
C ASN A 216 -1.22 -4.85 -19.41
N GLY A 217 -0.87 -4.90 -18.13
CA GLY A 217 0.42 -4.46 -17.60
C GLY A 217 0.55 -2.95 -17.34
N LYS A 218 -0.49 -2.16 -17.62
CA LYS A 218 -0.55 -0.73 -17.25
C LYS A 218 -0.99 -0.56 -15.79
N VAL A 219 -0.82 0.63 -15.24
CA VAL A 219 -1.24 0.95 -13.87
C VAL A 219 -2.30 2.05 -13.91
N LEU A 220 -3.49 1.74 -13.41
CA LEU A 220 -4.52 2.74 -13.18
C LEU A 220 -4.27 3.45 -11.85
N ILE A 221 -4.20 4.77 -11.88
CA ILE A 221 -4.15 5.67 -10.73
C ILE A 221 -5.50 6.35 -10.58
N VAL A 222 -6.13 6.22 -9.40
CA VAL A 222 -7.50 6.72 -9.17
C VAL A 222 -7.57 7.63 -7.95
N GLY A 223 -8.22 8.79 -8.12
CA GLY A 223 -8.64 9.68 -7.02
C GLY A 223 -7.48 10.27 -6.20
N GLY A 224 -7.72 10.52 -4.92
CA GLY A 224 -6.75 11.10 -3.97
C GLY A 224 -7.05 12.55 -3.58
N LEU A 225 -6.22 13.11 -2.70
CA LEU A 225 -6.26 14.52 -2.28
C LEU A 225 -5.38 15.37 -3.19
N LYS A 226 -5.87 16.54 -3.65
CA LYS A 226 -5.17 17.43 -4.60
C LYS A 226 -4.75 18.79 -4.01
N ILE A 227 -3.78 19.44 -4.66
CA ILE A 227 -3.07 20.66 -4.19
C ILE A 227 -3.99 21.85 -3.93
N THR A 228 -4.95 22.10 -4.82
CA THR A 228 -5.64 23.40 -4.88
C THR A 228 -6.69 23.59 -3.79
N ASP A 229 -7.09 22.50 -3.13
CA ASP A 229 -8.04 22.51 -2.04
C ASP A 229 -7.84 21.21 -1.25
N SER A 230 -7.03 21.25 -0.19
CA SER A 230 -6.75 20.09 0.66
C SER A 230 -8.01 19.53 1.34
N SER A 231 -9.17 20.16 1.12
CA SER A 231 -10.47 19.68 1.59
C SER A 231 -11.27 18.88 0.56
N LEU A 232 -10.87 18.85 -0.72
CA LEU A 232 -11.63 18.16 -1.77
C LEU A 232 -10.83 17.05 -2.45
N ALA A 233 -11.42 15.87 -2.46
CA ALA A 233 -10.94 14.74 -3.23
C ALA A 233 -10.99 15.02 -4.74
N THR A 234 -9.99 14.55 -5.49
CA THR A 234 -10.06 14.54 -6.96
C THR A 234 -10.82 13.32 -7.46
N ASN A 235 -11.57 13.49 -8.55
CA ASN A 235 -12.18 12.39 -9.31
C ASN A 235 -11.36 12.01 -10.55
N THR A 236 -10.23 12.67 -10.77
CA THR A 236 -9.38 12.40 -11.94
C THR A 236 -8.69 11.05 -11.83
N CYS A 237 -8.48 10.43 -12.99
CA CYS A 237 -7.75 9.18 -13.13
C CYS A 237 -6.65 9.33 -14.18
N ASP A 238 -5.56 8.60 -14.00
CA ASP A 238 -4.47 8.51 -14.96
C ASP A 238 -4.14 7.03 -15.19
N VAL A 239 -3.85 6.64 -16.42
CA VAL A 239 -3.24 5.34 -16.73
C VAL A 239 -1.77 5.57 -16.99
N ILE A 240 -0.91 4.87 -16.25
CA ILE A 240 0.52 4.86 -16.49
C ILE A 240 0.84 3.67 -17.39
N ASP A 241 1.36 3.97 -18.58
CA ASP A 241 1.79 2.99 -19.56
C ASP A 241 3.31 2.78 -19.48
N PRO A 242 3.79 1.64 -18.96
CA PRO A 242 5.22 1.36 -18.81
C PRO A 242 5.88 0.90 -20.12
N ALA A 243 5.19 0.92 -21.26
CA ALA A 243 5.71 0.48 -22.55
C ALA A 243 7.10 1.07 -22.84
N ASN A 244 7.99 0.22 -23.40
CA ASN A 244 9.37 0.58 -23.73
C ASN A 244 10.17 1.20 -22.58
N ASN A 245 9.76 0.95 -21.32
CA ASN A 245 10.40 1.49 -20.13
C ASN A 245 10.39 3.04 -20.07
N THR A 246 9.40 3.70 -20.70
CA THR A 246 9.28 5.17 -20.72
C THR A 246 8.23 5.73 -19.76
N PHE A 247 7.27 4.91 -19.30
CA PHE A 247 6.29 5.28 -18.27
C PHE A 247 5.51 6.57 -18.59
N SER A 248 4.71 6.56 -19.65
CA SER A 248 3.86 7.72 -20.00
C SER A 248 2.57 7.73 -19.20
N SER A 249 2.21 8.89 -18.65
CA SER A 249 0.91 9.12 -18.02
C SER A 249 -0.10 9.59 -19.06
N ILE A 250 -1.25 8.92 -19.11
CA ILE A 250 -2.36 9.20 -20.02
C ILE A 250 -3.60 9.52 -19.19
N PRO A 251 -4.24 10.69 -19.35
CA PRO A 251 -5.52 10.97 -18.70
C PRO A 251 -6.55 9.90 -19.05
N ALA A 252 -7.28 9.43 -18.04
CA ALA A 252 -8.33 8.43 -18.19
C ALA A 252 -9.69 9.02 -17.80
N PRO A 253 -10.82 8.35 -18.09
CA PRO A 253 -12.13 8.79 -17.61
C PRO A 253 -12.15 9.15 -16.12
N ASN A 254 -12.92 10.15 -15.73
CA ASN A 254 -13.00 10.50 -14.31
C ASN A 254 -13.96 9.56 -13.57
N LEU A 255 -13.76 9.41 -12.26
CA LEU A 255 -14.78 8.90 -11.36
C LEU A 255 -16.01 9.82 -11.36
N GLN A 256 -17.16 9.26 -10.99
CA GLN A 256 -18.38 10.03 -10.78
C GLN A 256 -18.26 10.93 -9.53
N VAL A 257 -17.58 10.44 -8.49
CA VAL A 257 -17.38 11.15 -7.24
C VAL A 257 -15.90 11.12 -6.87
N GLY A 258 -15.33 12.29 -6.57
CA GLY A 258 -13.97 12.38 -6.09
C GLY A 258 -13.82 11.67 -4.75
N ARG A 259 -12.74 10.90 -4.57
CA ARG A 259 -12.50 10.16 -3.34
C ARG A 259 -11.03 9.97 -3.03
N TYR A 260 -10.67 9.99 -1.75
CA TYR A 260 -9.33 9.64 -1.24
C TYR A 260 -9.43 8.62 -0.11
N ALA A 261 -8.32 7.95 0.19
CA ALA A 261 -8.26 6.85 1.17
C ALA A 261 -9.33 5.76 0.94
N HIS A 262 -9.68 5.55 -0.33
CA HIS A 262 -10.62 4.54 -0.80
C HIS A 262 -9.86 3.24 -1.14
N THR A 263 -10.60 2.17 -1.45
CA THR A 263 -10.03 0.94 -2.00
C THR A 263 -10.32 0.83 -3.49
N ALA A 264 -9.43 0.19 -4.23
CA ALA A 264 -9.60 -0.13 -5.63
C ALA A 264 -9.14 -1.57 -5.89
N THR A 265 -10.04 -2.39 -6.43
CA THR A 265 -9.80 -3.81 -6.67
C THR A 265 -10.05 -4.12 -8.13
N LEU A 266 -9.04 -4.67 -8.82
CA LEU A 266 -9.23 -5.22 -10.16
C LEU A 266 -10.19 -6.41 -10.10
N LEU A 267 -11.28 -6.33 -10.84
CA LEU A 267 -12.19 -7.42 -11.12
C LEU A 267 -11.78 -8.03 -12.46
N THR A 268 -11.19 -9.22 -12.43
CA THR A 268 -10.89 -9.96 -13.65
C THR A 268 -12.22 -10.41 -14.28
N SER A 269 -12.49 -9.94 -15.49
CA SER A 269 -13.66 -10.34 -16.26
C SER A 269 -13.26 -10.70 -17.68
N ASN A 270 -14.06 -11.54 -18.34
CA ASN A 270 -13.83 -11.91 -19.73
C ASN A 270 -14.04 -10.75 -20.72
N ASN A 271 -14.54 -9.60 -20.25
CA ASN A 271 -14.94 -8.45 -21.08
C ASN A 271 -14.01 -7.24 -20.94
N GLY A 272 -12.79 -7.44 -20.41
CA GLY A 272 -11.82 -6.38 -20.14
C GLY A 272 -11.63 -6.10 -18.65
N ASP A 273 -10.71 -5.17 -18.37
CA ASP A 273 -10.37 -4.79 -17.01
C ASP A 273 -11.44 -3.87 -16.42
N THR A 274 -12.03 -4.28 -15.31
CA THR A 274 -12.94 -3.45 -14.51
C THR A 274 -12.36 -3.28 -13.12
N VAL A 275 -12.34 -2.07 -12.60
CA VAL A 275 -11.86 -1.77 -11.25
C VAL A 275 -13.05 -1.37 -10.38
N LEU A 276 -13.28 -2.11 -9.29
CA LEU A 276 -14.25 -1.74 -8.27
C LEU A 276 -13.60 -0.77 -7.30
N VAL A 277 -14.15 0.43 -7.23
CA VAL A 277 -13.65 1.51 -6.37
C VAL A 277 -14.65 1.77 -5.26
N CYS A 278 -14.27 1.60 -4.00
CA CYS A 278 -15.20 1.61 -2.86
C CYS A 278 -14.76 2.52 -1.72
N GLY A 279 -15.75 3.18 -1.10
CA GLY A 279 -15.58 3.95 0.13
C GLY A 279 -14.62 5.14 0.00
N GLY A 280 -13.87 5.42 1.06
CA GLY A 280 -13.04 6.62 1.18
C GLY A 280 -13.84 7.85 1.58
N ASN A 281 -13.28 9.03 1.34
CA ASN A 281 -13.90 10.31 1.67
C ASN A 281 -13.87 11.23 0.44
N ASN A 282 -14.92 12.03 0.26
CA ASN A 282 -14.99 13.05 -0.81
C ASN A 282 -14.54 14.44 -0.33
N ASP A 283 -14.77 14.74 0.95
CA ASP A 283 -14.33 15.95 1.63
C ASP A 283 -13.94 15.66 3.10
N LEU A 284 -13.52 16.69 3.84
CA LEU A 284 -13.08 16.56 5.24
C LEU A 284 -14.15 16.02 6.22
N SER A 285 -15.42 15.99 5.84
CA SER A 285 -16.55 15.65 6.72
C SER A 285 -17.42 14.50 6.22
N ALA A 286 -17.29 14.09 4.96
CA ALA A 286 -18.15 13.09 4.34
C ALA A 286 -17.39 11.81 3.95
N THR A 287 -17.62 10.78 4.77
CA THR A 287 -17.23 9.40 4.45
C THR A 287 -18.23 8.81 3.45
N LEU A 288 -17.70 8.20 2.40
CA LEU A 288 -18.49 7.54 1.37
C LEU A 288 -18.78 6.09 1.77
N ASN A 289 -20.04 5.69 1.63
CA ASN A 289 -20.48 4.29 1.70
C ASN A 289 -20.79 3.70 0.30
N SER A 290 -20.45 4.45 -0.75
CA SER A 290 -20.70 4.07 -2.14
C SER A 290 -19.50 3.37 -2.78
N CYS A 291 -19.80 2.56 -3.80
CA CYS A 291 -18.81 2.03 -4.74
C CYS A 291 -19.17 2.44 -6.17
N GLU A 292 -18.19 2.43 -7.06
CA GLU A 292 -18.39 2.57 -8.51
C GLU A 292 -17.55 1.54 -9.28
N LEU A 293 -18.08 1.09 -10.41
CA LEU A 293 -17.34 0.25 -11.36
C LEU A 293 -16.68 1.16 -12.39
N TYR A 294 -15.37 1.02 -12.52
CA TYR A 294 -14.54 1.79 -13.43
C TYR A 294 -14.04 0.90 -14.56
N PHE A 295 -14.46 1.19 -15.79
CA PHE A 295 -14.13 0.39 -16.98
C PHE A 295 -12.92 0.99 -17.70
N ILE A 296 -11.95 0.15 -18.07
CA ILE A 296 -10.75 0.52 -18.85
C ILE A 296 -10.71 -0.19 -20.20
#